data_AF-A0A0F9E209-F1
#
_entry.id   AF-A0A0F9E209-F1
#
_cell.length_a   1.000
_cell.length_b   1.000
_cell.length_c   1.000
_cell.angle_alpha   90.00
_cell.angle_beta   90.00
_cell.angle_gamma   90.00
#
_symmetry.space_group_name_H-M   'P 1'
#
loop_
_entity.id
_entity.type
_entity.pdbx_description
1 polymer ?
#
loop_
_entity_poly.entity_id
_entity_poly.type
_entity_poly.pdbx_seq_one_letter_code
_entity_poly.pdbx_strand_id
1 'polypeptide(L)' 'MFNERIHRLLKEISEAFADRRDPFNNEWLSKNDVSIDELHQLTGAVSSILDGFLAAPKETQVLLLSVGMAASSFRG' A
#
# COMPACT_ATOMS: atom_id res chain seq x y z
N MET A 1 19.03 -5.81 0.67
CA MET A 1 18.79 -4.58 1.45
C MET A 1 17.34 -4.21 1.27
N PHE A 2 16.58 -4.13 2.36
CA PHE A 2 15.19 -3.68 2.31
C PHE A 2 15.20 -2.15 2.08
N ASN A 3 14.63 -1.67 0.98
CA ASN A 3 14.67 -0.26 0.61
C ASN A 3 13.70 0.53 1.52
N GLU A 4 14.23 1.15 2.59
CA GLU A 4 13.46 1.93 3.57
C GLU A 4 12.59 3.01 2.92
N ARG A 5 13.01 3.54 1.77
CA ARG A 5 12.24 4.54 1.02
C ARG A 5 10.98 3.93 0.41
N ILE A 6 11.08 2.77 -0.24
CA ILE A 6 9.91 2.06 -0.77
C ILE A 6 8.94 1.68 0.34
N HIS A 7 9.45 1.25 1.50
CA HIS A 7 8.60 0.96 2.65
C HIS A 7 7.82 2.21 3.12
N ARG A 8 8.49 3.36 3.22
CA ARG A 8 7.83 4.63 3.57
C ARG A 8 6.75 5.01 2.54
N LEU A 9 7.06 4.91 1.25
CA LEU A 9 6.12 5.20 0.18
C LEU A 9 4.91 4.25 0.19
N LEU A 10 5.12 2.96 0.47
CA LEU A 10 4.01 2.00 0.65
C LEU A 10 3.12 2.36 1.85
N LYS A 11 3.70 2.87 2.94
CA LYS A 11 2.93 3.36 4.09
C LYS A 11 2.08 4.57 3.71
N GLU A 12 2.65 5.54 3.00
CA GLU A 12 1.93 6.73 2.50
C GLU A 12 0.81 6.35 1.51
N ILE A 13 1.05 5.36 0.64
CA ILE A 13 0.03 4.78 -0.25
C ILE A 13 -1.13 4.19 0.56
N SER A 14 -0.81 3.41 1.60
CA SER A 14 -1.82 2.83 2.49
C SER A 14 -2.67 3.91 3.18
N GLU A 15 -2.07 5.04 3.56
CA GLU A 15 -2.76 6.16 4.19
C GLU A 15 -3.67 6.90 3.20
N ALA A 16 -3.18 7.17 1.99
CA ALA A 16 -3.99 7.76 0.93
C ALA A 16 -5.22 6.90 0.59
N PHE A 17 -5.06 5.57 0.51
CA PHE A 17 -6.20 4.67 0.30
C PHE A 17 -7.21 4.71 1.45
N ALA A 18 -6.76 4.77 2.70
CA ALA A 18 -7.64 4.91 3.86
C ALA A 18 -8.47 6.22 3.79
N ASP A 19 -7.86 7.30 3.30
CA ASP A 19 -8.51 8.60 3.08
C ASP A 19 -9.35 8.67 1.79
N ARG A 20 -9.47 7.55 1.04
CA ARG A 20 -10.12 7.50 -0.28
C ARG A 20 -9.50 8.43 -1.33
N ARG A 21 -8.22 8.76 -1.17
CA ARG A 21 -7.41 9.51 -2.14
C ARG A 21 -6.69 8.52 -3.06
N ASP A 22 -6.51 8.89 -4.32
CA ASP A 22 -5.70 8.11 -5.26
C ASP A 22 -4.20 8.39 -5.05
N PRO A 23 -3.40 7.42 -4.57
CA PRO A 23 -1.97 7.61 -4.35
C PRO A 23 -1.15 7.57 -5.63
N PHE A 24 -1.73 7.25 -6.78
CA PHE A 24 -1.01 7.23 -8.07
C PHE A 24 -1.37 8.41 -8.97
N ASN A 25 -2.09 9.40 -8.45
CA ASN A 25 -2.33 10.63 -9.18
C ASN A 25 -1.07 11.51 -9.24
N ASN A 26 -1.03 12.41 -10.23
CA ASN A 26 0.12 13.28 -10.47
C ASN A 26 0.47 14.17 -9.25
N GLU A 27 -0.53 14.57 -8.45
CA GLU A 27 -0.33 15.42 -7.27
C GLU A 27 0.46 14.69 -6.19
N TRP A 28 0.06 13.46 -5.85
CA TRP A 28 0.74 12.64 -4.84
C TRP A 28 2.14 12.23 -5.30
N LEU A 29 2.27 11.81 -6.57
CA LEU A 29 3.56 11.41 -7.15
C LEU A 29 4.56 12.58 -7.13
N SER A 30 4.11 13.77 -7.50
CA SER A 30 4.93 14.99 -7.44
C SER A 30 5.26 15.37 -6.00
N LYS A 31 4.30 15.31 -5.07
CA LYS A 31 4.51 15.64 -3.65
C LYS A 31 5.56 14.76 -2.98
N ASN A 32 5.62 13.48 -3.36
CA ASN A 32 6.53 12.51 -2.76
C ASN A 32 7.86 12.35 -3.53
N ASP A 33 8.03 13.12 -4.60
CA ASP A 33 9.21 13.06 -5.49
C ASP A 33 9.51 11.62 -5.93
N VAL A 34 8.49 10.95 -6.47
CA VAL A 34 8.57 9.53 -6.86
C VAL A 34 9.16 9.42 -8.26
N SER A 35 10.29 8.74 -8.37
CA SER A 35 10.91 8.43 -9.66
C SER A 35 10.14 7.33 -10.41
N ILE A 36 10.37 7.23 -11.71
CA ILE A 36 9.77 6.19 -12.57
C ILE A 36 10.13 4.78 -12.06
N ASP A 37 11.38 4.57 -11.65
CA ASP A 37 11.84 3.28 -11.14
C ASP A 37 11.15 2.92 -9.81
N GLU A 38 10.96 3.89 -8.92
CA GLU A 38 10.22 3.69 -7.67
C GLU A 38 8.74 3.42 -7.96
N LEU A 39 8.12 4.12 -8.92
CA LEU A 39 6.75 3.87 -9.31
C LEU A 39 6.55 2.43 -9.81
N HIS A 40 7.48 1.91 -10.61
CA HIS A 40 7.45 0.50 -11.04
C HIS A 40 7.59 -0.47 -9.85
N GLN A 41 8.51 -0.19 -8.92
CA GLN A 41 8.68 -1.02 -7.72
C GLN A 41 7.43 -1.01 -6.83
N LEU A 42 6.82 0.16 -6.63
CA LEU A 42 5.60 0.32 -5.84
C LEU A 42 4.43 -0.43 -6.48
N THR A 43 4.25 -0.28 -7.80
CA THR A 43 3.22 -1.01 -8.54
C THR A 43 3.41 -2.52 -8.41
N GLY A 44 4.63 -3.02 -8.59
CA GLY A 44 4.93 -4.45 -8.44
C GLY A 44 4.69 -4.97 -7.01
N ALA A 45 5.05 -4.17 -6.00
CA ALA A 45 4.82 -4.51 -4.60
C ALA A 45 3.32 -4.57 -4.26
N VAL A 46 2.55 -3.57 -4.68
CA VAL A 46 1.09 -3.54 -4.47
C VAL A 46 0.42 -4.72 -5.18
N SER A 47 0.76 -4.97 -6.45
CA SER A 47 0.22 -6.13 -7.19
C SER A 47 0.54 -7.45 -6.48
N SER A 48 1.78 -7.64 -6.02
CA SER A 48 2.17 -8.87 -5.31
C SER A 48 1.40 -9.07 -3.99
N ILE A 49 1.13 -7.98 -3.26
CA ILE A 49 0.32 -8.03 -2.04
C ILE A 49 -1.13 -8.41 -2.37
N LEU A 50 -1.70 -7.83 -3.42
CA LEU A 50 -3.06 -8.12 -3.87
C LEU A 50 -3.18 -9.55 -4.38
N ASP A 51 -2.24 -10.01 -5.20
CA ASP A 51 -2.21 -11.40 -5.69
C ASP A 51 -2.10 -12.39 -4.54
N GLY A 52 -1.23 -12.11 -3.56
CA GLY A 52 -1.11 -12.92 -2.34
C GLY A 52 -2.41 -12.95 -1.53
N PHE A 53 -3.09 -11.81 -1.40
CA PHE A 53 -4.39 -11.74 -0.74
C PHE A 53 -5.46 -12.56 -1.48
N LEU A 54 -5.56 -12.39 -2.80
CA LEU A 54 -6.56 -13.09 -3.63
C LEU A 54 -6.31 -14.60 -3.70
N ALA A 55 -5.05 -15.04 -3.67
CA ALA A 55 -4.68 -16.44 -3.66
C ALA A 55 -4.81 -17.11 -2.28
N ALA A 56 -4.89 -16.32 -1.19
CA ALA A 56 -4.98 -16.86 0.16
C ALA A 56 -6.34 -17.55 0.42
N PRO A 57 -6.40 -18.56 1.31
CA PRO A 57 -7.66 -19.12 1.79
C PRO A 57 -8.58 -18.05 2.39
N LYS A 58 -9.90 -18.24 2.30
CA LYS A 58 -10.89 -17.24 2.77
C LYS A 58 -10.70 -16.88 4.24
N GLU A 59 -10.36 -17.84 5.07
CA GLU A 59 -10.09 -17.63 6.50
C GLU A 59 -8.91 -16.67 6.71
N THR A 60 -7.85 -16.84 5.92
CA THR A 60 -6.68 -15.96 5.92
C THR A 60 -7.01 -14.57 5.37
N GLN A 61 -7.84 -14.48 4.33
CA GLN A 61 -8.32 -13.20 3.81
C GLN A 61 -9.08 -12.41 4.88
N VAL A 62 -9.98 -13.07 5.63
CA VAL A 62 -10.74 -12.44 6.73
C VAL A 62 -9.81 -11.97 7.84
N LEU A 63 -8.79 -12.77 8.19
CA LEU A 63 -7.76 -12.38 9.16
C LEU A 63 -6.95 -11.16 8.70
N LEU A 64 -6.51 -11.15 7.44
CA LEU A 64 -5.77 -10.02 6.86
C LEU A 64 -6.62 -8.74 6.80
N LEU A 65 -7.90 -8.87 6.43
CA LEU A 65 -8.85 -7.76 6.43
C LEU A 65 -9.05 -7.19 7.84
N SER A 66 -9.26 -8.06 8.84
CA SER A 66 -9.48 -7.64 10.23
C SER A 66 -8.24 -7.00 10.84
N VAL A 67 -7.03 -7.48 10.52
CA VAL A 67 -5.77 -6.79 10.87
C VAL A 67 -5.68 -5.42 10.20
N GLY A 68 -6.03 -5.32 8.91
CA GLY A 68 -6.06 -4.04 8.20
C GLY A 68 -7.04 -3.04 8.81
N MET A 69 -8.24 -3.50 9.20
CA MET A 69 -9.25 -2.67 9.88
C MET A 69 -8.81 -2.24 11.29
N ALA A 70 -8.16 -3.13 12.04
CA ALA A 70 -7.62 -2.78 13.36
C ALA A 70 -6.54 -1.70 13.24
N ALA A 71 -5.63 -1.85 12.27
CA ALA A 71 -4.55 -0.88 12.03
C ALA A 71 -5.05 0.51 11.61
N SER A 72 -6.21 0.62 10.95
CA SER A 72 -6.83 1.91 10.63
C SER A 72 -7.60 2.50 11.82
N SER A 73 -8.25 1.67 12.65
CA SER A 73 -8.98 2.13 13.83
C SER A 73 -8.11 2.71 14.96
N PHE A 74 -6.86 2.27 15.09
CA PHE A 74 -5.90 2.82 16.06
C PHE A 74 -5.34 4.20 15.70
N ARG A 75 -5.70 4.75 14.54
CA ARG A 75 -5.26 6.07 14.07
C ARG A 75 -6.34 7.17 14.16
N GLY A 76 -7.51 6.84 14.69
CA GLY A 76 -8.61 7.77 14.96
C GLY A 76 -8.45 8.53 16.27
#